data_AF-A0A4Q0MCR2-F1
#
_entry.id   AF-A0A4Q0MCR2-F1
#
_cell.length_a   1.000
_cell.length_b   1.000
_cell.length_c   1.000
_cell.angle_alpha   90.00
_cell.angle_beta   90.00
_cell.angle_gamma   90.00
#
_symmetry.space_group_name_H-M   'P 1'
#
loop_
_entity.id
_entity.type
_entity.pdbx_description
1 polymer ?
#
loop_
_entity_poly.entity_id
_entity_poly.type
_entity_poly.pdbx_seq_one_letter_code
_entity_poly.pdbx_strand_id
1 'polypeptide(L)'
;MNPGMQQMIMFGLIIVVFYFFMIRPQMKKAKDQKKYIDELKRGDKVITTAGIHGKIVDITDTTFLIEVESGTKIRFDKSAISLEASKALNATKA
;
A
#
# COMPACT_ATOMS: atom_id res chain seq x y z
N MET A 1 37.74 9.86 26.57
CA MET A 1 36.96 9.05 25.62
C MET A 1 37.84 8.83 24.40
N ASN A 2 38.20 7.59 24.02
CA ASN A 2 39.11 7.36 22.88
C ASN A 2 38.46 7.79 21.56
N PRO A 3 39.22 8.38 20.62
CA PRO A 3 38.71 8.81 19.31
C PRO A 3 37.94 7.70 18.55
N GLY A 4 38.40 6.45 18.65
CA GLY A 4 37.73 5.30 18.03
C GLY A 4 36.35 4.97 18.61
N MET A 5 36.12 5.18 19.91
CA MET A 5 34.80 5.00 20.51
C MET A 5 33.82 6.09 20.06
N GLN A 6 34.29 7.33 19.92
CA GLN A 6 33.45 8.44 19.43
C GLN A 6 33.01 8.21 17.98
N GLN A 7 33.88 7.64 17.14
CA GLN A 7 33.55 7.30 15.76
C GLN A 7 32.57 6.12 15.65
N MET A 8 32.73 5.08 16.48
CA MET A 8 31.75 3.97 16.53
C MET A 8 30.37 4.43 17.01
N ILE A 9 30.30 5.30 18.02
CA ILE A 9 29.03 5.87 18.50
C ILE A 9 28.36 6.70 17.40
N MET A 10 29.12 7.51 16.67
CA MET A 10 28.61 8.33 15.57
C MET A 10 27.99 7.47 14.45
N PHE A 11 28.70 6.43 14.00
CA PHE A 11 28.18 5.52 12.97
C PHE A 11 26.98 4.71 13.46
N GLY A 12 26.98 4.27 14.72
CA GLY A 12 25.85 3.60 15.34
C GLY A 12 24.58 4.47 15.34
N LEU A 13 24.71 5.75 15.71
CA LEU A 13 23.60 6.71 15.68
C LEU A 13 23.04 6.90 14.27
N ILE A 14 23.90 7.04 13.26
CA ILE A 14 23.47 7.17 11.86
C ILE A 14 22.66 5.95 11.43
N ILE A 15 23.15 4.73 11.70
CA ILE A 15 22.44 3.49 11.36
C ILE A 15 21.08 3.43 12.05
N VAL A 16 21.00 3.79 13.33
CA VAL A 16 19.73 3.81 14.08
C VAL A 16 18.75 4.80 13.47
N VAL A 17 19.19 6.01 13.12
CA VAL A 17 18.35 7.02 12.49
C VAL A 17 17.86 6.55 11.12
N PHE A 18 18.74 6.08 10.23
CA PHE A 18 18.34 5.58 8.91
C PHE A 18 17.41 4.36 9.00
N TYR A 19 17.67 3.42 9.92
CA TYR A 19 16.79 2.29 10.20
C TYR A 19 15.39 2.79 10.58
N PHE A 20 15.32 3.72 11.53
CA PHE A 20 14.04 4.20 12.04
C PHE A 20 13.27 5.01 11.00
N PHE A 21 13.96 5.83 10.20
CA PHE A 21 13.35 6.64 9.16
C PHE A 21 12.98 5.87 7.90
N MET A 22 13.62 4.76 7.55
CA MET A 22 13.27 3.98 6.36
C MET A 22 12.30 2.83 6.68
N ILE A 23 12.58 2.05 7.72
CA ILE A 23 11.82 0.82 7.98
C ILE A 23 10.48 1.11 8.66
N ARG A 24 10.43 2.09 9.57
CA ARG A 24 9.16 2.48 10.21
C ARG A 24 8.09 2.95 9.21
N PRO A 25 8.36 3.88 8.27
CA PRO A 25 7.35 4.27 7.29
C PRO A 25 7.02 3.15 6.30
N GLN A 26 7.98 2.30 5.92
CA GLN A 26 7.69 1.14 5.06
C GLN A 26 6.73 0.16 5.74
N MET A 27 6.98 -0.20 7.01
CA MET A 27 6.07 -1.05 7.79
C MET A 27 4.69 -0.42 7.95
N LYS A 28 4.64 0.90 8.17
CA LYS A 28 3.38 1.64 8.27
C LYS A 28 2.59 1.57 6.95
N LYS A 29 3.23 1.84 5.81
CA LYS A 29 2.60 1.76 4.48
C LYS A 29 2.06 0.35 4.20
N ALA A 30 2.83 -0.69 4.48
CA ALA A 30 2.39 -2.08 4.27
C ALA A 30 1.18 -2.44 5.15
N LYS A 31 1.19 -2.03 6.42
CA LYS A 31 0.06 -2.24 7.33
C LYS A 31 -1.19 -1.47 6.88
N ASP A 32 -1.02 -0.21 6.48
CA ASP A 32 -2.12 0.63 6.01
C ASP A 32 -2.72 0.09 4.69
N GLN A 33 -1.89 -0.49 3.80
CA GLN A 33 -2.35 -1.14 2.58
C GLN A 33 -3.13 -2.43 2.84
N LYS A 34 -2.62 -3.30 3.73
CA LYS A 34 -3.34 -4.50 4.13
C LYS A 34 -4.71 -4.16 4.73
N LYS A 35 -4.75 -3.19 5.65
CA LYS A 35 -6.00 -2.73 6.27
C LYS A 35 -7.00 -2.22 5.23
N TYR A 36 -6.57 -1.43 4.25
CA TYR A 36 -7.44 -0.94 3.20
C TYR A 36 -8.01 -2.05 2.32
N ILE A 37 -7.16 -3.01 1.92
CA ILE A 37 -7.60 -4.19 1.15
C ILE A 37 -8.67 -4.97 1.91
N ASP A 38 -8.52 -5.11 3.24
CA ASP A 38 -9.48 -5.80 4.09
C ASP A 38 -10.79 -5.00 4.28
N GLU A 39 -10.75 -3.68 4.14
CA GLU A 39 -11.92 -2.79 4.21
C GLU A 39 -12.72 -2.74 2.91
N LEU A 40 -12.13 -3.13 1.77
CA LEU A 40 -12.77 -3.12 0.46
C LEU A 40 -13.92 -4.14 0.37
N LYS A 41 -15.03 -3.71 -0.23
CA LYS A 41 -16.26 -4.49 -0.40
C LYS A 41 -16.71 -4.54 -1.85
N ARG A 42 -17.57 -5.52 -2.16
CA ARG A 42 -18.26 -5.55 -3.46
C ARG A 42 -19.02 -4.23 -3.63
N GLY A 43 -18.83 -3.59 -4.78
CA GLY A 43 -19.39 -2.26 -5.04
C GLY A 43 -18.35 -1.14 -5.09
N ASP A 44 -17.20 -1.33 -4.42
CA ASP A 44 -16.20 -0.29 -4.30
C ASP A 44 -15.48 -0.03 -5.63
N LYS A 45 -15.18 1.25 -5.87
CA LYS A 45 -14.37 1.68 -7.01
C LYS A 45 -12.91 1.67 -6.60
N VAL A 46 -12.10 0.99 -7.40
CA VAL A 46 -10.67 0.80 -7.14
C VAL A 46 -9.86 1.14 -8.37
N ILE A 47 -8.62 1.52 -8.13
CA ILE A 47 -7.59 1.70 -9.16
C ILE A 47 -6.48 0.69 -8.86
N THR A 48 -6.10 -0.09 -9.86
CA THR A 48 -4.96 -1.00 -9.74
C THR A 48 -3.64 -0.22 -9.73
N THR A 49 -2.55 -0.84 -9.33
CA THR A 49 -1.21 -0.23 -9.39
C THR A 49 -0.77 0.12 -10.81
N ALA A 50 -1.35 -0.52 -11.83
CA ALA A 50 -1.15 -0.20 -13.24
C ALA A 50 -2.05 0.94 -13.77
N GLY A 51 -2.87 1.54 -12.91
CA GLY A 51 -3.77 2.65 -13.30
C GLY A 51 -5.09 2.20 -13.93
N ILE A 52 -5.48 0.93 -13.79
CA ILE A 52 -6.75 0.43 -14.32
C ILE A 52 -7.87 0.78 -13.34
N HIS A 53 -8.90 1.45 -13.83
CA HIS A 53 -10.08 1.80 -13.05
C HIS A 53 -11.15 0.73 -13.20
N GLY A 54 -11.78 0.36 -12.09
CA GLY A 54 -12.89 -0.59 -12.13
C GLY A 54 -13.67 -0.65 -10.83
N LYS A 55 -14.62 -1.58 -10.80
CA LYS A 55 -15.51 -1.83 -9.67
C LYS A 55 -15.37 -3.27 -9.19
N ILE A 56 -15.25 -3.46 -7.88
CA ILE A 56 -15.20 -4.81 -7.30
C ILE A 56 -16.57 -5.48 -7.45
N VAL A 57 -16.62 -6.59 -8.17
CA VAL A 57 -17.81 -7.42 -8.34
C VAL A 57 -17.76 -8.69 -7.48
N ASP A 58 -16.56 -9.19 -7.18
CA ASP A 58 -16.37 -10.33 -6.30
C ASP A 58 -15.08 -10.25 -5.49
N ILE A 59 -15.08 -10.86 -4.31
CA ILE A 59 -13.96 -10.91 -3.37
C ILE A 59 -13.72 -12.37 -2.98
N THR A 60 -12.49 -12.81 -3.15
CA THR A 60 -12.00 -14.10 -2.65
C THR A 60 -10.89 -13.85 -1.62
N ASP A 61 -10.28 -14.90 -1.08
CA ASP A 61 -9.24 -14.76 -0.06
C ASP A 61 -8.01 -14.03 -0.57
N THR A 62 -7.57 -14.31 -1.80
CA THR A 62 -6.33 -13.77 -2.38
C THR A 62 -6.55 -12.81 -3.54
N THR A 63 -7.73 -12.83 -4.17
CA THR A 63 -8.01 -12.08 -5.40
C THR A 63 -9.33 -11.30 -5.35
N PHE A 64 -9.39 -10.22 -6.14
CA PHE A 64 -10.60 -9.48 -6.46
C PHE A 64 -10.99 -9.73 -7.91
N LEU A 65 -12.29 -9.89 -8.16
CA LEU A 65 -12.84 -9.79 -9.51
C LEU A 65 -13.30 -8.35 -9.71
N ILE A 66 -12.70 -7.68 -10.68
CA ILE A 66 -12.94 -6.28 -10.99
C ILE A 66 -13.59 -6.19 -12.36
N GLU A 67 -14.72 -5.50 -12.41
CA GLU A 67 -15.37 -5.12 -13.66
C GLU A 67 -14.76 -3.79 -14.14
N VAL A 68 -14.17 -3.83 -15.32
CA VAL A 68 -13.61 -2.68 -16.02
C VAL A 68 -14.62 -2.15 -17.04
N GLU A 69 -14.29 -1.02 -17.67
CA GLU A 69 -15.09 -0.44 -18.74
C GLU A 69 -15.34 -1.49 -19.86
N SER A 70 -16.49 -1.40 -20.52
CA SER A 70 -16.98 -2.42 -21.47
C SER A 70 -17.48 -3.74 -20.85
N GLY A 71 -17.64 -3.82 -19.52
CA GLY A 71 -18.27 -4.97 -18.84
C GLY A 71 -17.38 -6.21 -18.72
N THR A 72 -16.09 -6.07 -19.04
CA THR A 72 -15.12 -7.15 -18.91
C THR A 72 -14.77 -7.34 -17.43
N LYS A 73 -14.76 -8.59 -16.97
CA LYS A 73 -14.38 -8.93 -15.59
C LYS A 73 -12.98 -9.53 -15.58
N ILE A 74 -12.06 -8.89 -14.87
CA ILE A 74 -10.67 -9.29 -14.77
C ILE A 74 -10.35 -9.59 -13.31
N ARG A 75 -9.61 -10.68 -13.08
CA ARG A 75 -9.16 -11.06 -11.75
C ARG A 75 -7.80 -10.41 -11.48
N PHE A 76 -7.72 -9.72 -10.35
CA PHE A 76 -6.48 -9.12 -9.86
C PHE A 76 -6.16 -9.66 -8.48
N ASP A 77 -4.88 -9.83 -8.18
CA ASP A 77 -4.44 -10.09 -6.82
C ASP A 77 -4.78 -8.89 -5.93
N LYS A 78 -5.11 -9.16 -4.66
CA LYS A 78 -5.38 -8.11 -3.68
C LYS A 78 -4.23 -7.10 -3.56
N SER A 79 -2.99 -7.58 -3.70
CA SER A 79 -1.77 -6.76 -3.69
C SER A 79 -1.65 -5.81 -4.89
N ALA A 80 -2.36 -6.07 -5.99
CA ALA A 80 -2.35 -5.23 -7.19
C ALA A 80 -3.27 -4.01 -7.09
N ILE A 81 -3.95 -3.80 -5.96
CA ILE A 81 -4.79 -2.63 -5.73
C ILE A 81 -3.98 -1.49 -5.11
N SER A 82 -4.03 -0.32 -5.73
CA SER A 82 -3.31 0.87 -5.25
C SER A 82 -4.11 1.54 -4.14
N LEU A 83 -3.53 1.56 -2.92
CA LEU A 83 -4.08 2.28 -1.77
C LEU A 83 -4.24 3.77 -2.06
N GLU A 84 -3.17 4.40 -2.57
CA GLU A 84 -3.08 5.84 -2.74
C GLU A 84 -4.03 6.33 -3.84
N ALA A 85 -3.99 5.68 -5.00
CA ALA A 85 -4.86 6.05 -6.12
C ALA A 85 -6.34 5.77 -5.81
N SER A 86 -6.65 4.64 -5.16
CA SER A 86 -8.03 4.32 -4.81
C SER A 86 -8.56 5.22 -3.68
N LYS A 87 -7.74 5.63 -2.71
CA LYS A 87 -8.13 6.64 -1.72
C LYS A 87 -8.38 8.00 -2.36
N ALA A 88 -7.51 8.44 -3.27
CA ALA A 88 -7.70 9.70 -3.98
C ALA A 88 -9.01 9.71 -4.78
N LEU A 89 -9.35 8.62 -5.47
CA LEU A 89 -10.60 8.50 -6.22
C LEU A 89 -11.86 8.58 -5.33
N ASN A 90 -11.78 8.07 -4.10
CA ASN A 90 -12.89 8.10 -3.16
C ASN A 90 -12.96 9.42 -2.35
N ALA A 91 -11.84 10.12 -2.16
CA ALA A 91 -11.79 11.42 -1.48
C ALA A 91 -12.33 12.58 -2.35
N THR A 92 -12.17 12.52 -3.68
CA THR A 92 -12.68 13.56 -4.61
C THR A 92 -14.21 13.54 -4.76
N LYS A 93 -14.91 12.62 -4.09
CA LYS A 93 -16.38 12.49 -4.14
C LYS A 93 -17.07 12.80 -2.81
N ALA A 94 -16.33 13.24 -1.80
CA ALA A 94 -16.86 13.73 -0.54
C ALA A 94 -17.07 15.25 -0.59
#